data_AF-A0AAP0CSB3-F1
#
_entry.id   AF-A0AAP0CSB3-F1
#
_cell.length_a   1.000
_cell.length_b   1.000
_cell.length_c   1.000
_cell.angle_alpha   90.00
_cell.angle_beta   90.00
_cell.angle_gamma   90.00
#
_symmetry.space_group_name_H-M   'P 1'
#
loop_
_entity.id
_entity.type
_entity.pdbx_description
1 polymer ?
#
loop_
_entity_poly.entity_id
_entity_poly.type
_entity_poly.pdbx_seq_one_letter_code
_entity_poly.pdbx_strand_id
1 'polypeptide(L)'
;MLHSYLPPLFSRASSSTAMSLQSAIKSRIRGVVFDMDGTLTVPVIDFPAMYKAILGKDRYFSVIASSPSGIDILQHIEQWSPDKQQKAYEIIADF
;
A
#
# COMPACT_ATOMS: atom_id res chain seq x y z
N MET A 1 21.18 -23.18 -72.95
CA MET A 1 21.41 -23.85 -71.66
C MET A 1 21.24 -22.82 -70.55
N LEU A 2 20.30 -23.08 -69.65
CA LEU A 2 19.81 -22.19 -68.59
C LEU A 2 20.88 -21.95 -67.51
N HIS A 3 21.16 -20.70 -67.16
CA HIS A 3 21.90 -20.33 -65.94
C HIS A 3 20.90 -19.88 -64.88
N SER A 4 20.63 -20.75 -63.92
CA SER A 4 19.74 -20.48 -62.78
C SER A 4 20.54 -19.84 -61.64
N TYR A 5 20.26 -18.57 -61.33
CA TYR A 5 20.76 -17.91 -60.12
C TYR A 5 19.86 -18.27 -58.93
N LEU A 6 20.44 -18.83 -57.87
CA LEU A 6 19.81 -19.04 -56.56
C LEU A 6 20.24 -17.91 -55.60
N PRO A 7 19.32 -17.16 -54.97
CA PRO A 7 19.67 -16.27 -53.88
C PRO A 7 19.78 -17.04 -52.55
N PRO A 8 20.68 -16.64 -51.63
CA PRO A 8 20.71 -17.22 -50.28
C PRO A 8 19.53 -16.71 -49.45
N LEU A 9 18.85 -17.63 -48.79
CA LEU A 9 17.84 -17.33 -47.76
C LEU A 9 18.56 -16.87 -46.49
N PHE A 10 18.67 -15.56 -46.29
CA PHE A 10 19.01 -15.01 -44.97
C PHE A 10 17.79 -15.09 -44.06
N SER A 11 17.75 -16.11 -43.21
CA SER A 11 16.79 -16.21 -42.11
C SER A 11 17.16 -15.18 -41.03
N ARG A 12 16.42 -14.07 -41.00
CA ARG A 12 16.53 -13.02 -39.99
C ARG A 12 15.94 -13.57 -38.69
N ALA A 13 16.81 -13.95 -37.75
CA ALA A 13 16.41 -14.31 -36.40
C ALA A 13 15.76 -13.10 -35.72
N SER A 14 14.44 -13.14 -35.56
CA SER A 14 13.69 -12.21 -34.73
C SER A 14 14.07 -12.46 -33.28
N SER A 15 14.93 -11.62 -32.71
CA SER A 15 15.17 -11.58 -31.28
C SER A 15 13.91 -11.05 -30.60
N SER A 16 13.05 -11.95 -30.13
CA SER A 16 11.96 -11.61 -29.22
C SER A 16 12.57 -11.33 -27.86
N THR A 17 12.75 -10.05 -27.54
CA THR A 17 13.05 -9.60 -26.18
C THR A 17 11.87 -10.02 -25.30
N ALA A 18 12.03 -11.13 -24.58
CA ALA A 18 11.09 -11.52 -23.53
C ALA A 18 11.15 -10.44 -22.44
N MET A 19 10.21 -9.51 -22.48
CA MET A 19 9.97 -8.57 -21.39
C MET A 19 9.58 -9.41 -20.18
N SER A 20 10.52 -9.59 -19.26
CA SER A 20 10.26 -10.12 -17.93
C SER A 20 9.13 -9.28 -17.34
N LEU A 21 7.94 -9.88 -17.21
CA LEU A 21 6.88 -9.37 -16.35
C LEU A 21 7.38 -9.52 -14.92
N GLN A 22 8.24 -8.59 -14.50
CA GLN A 22 8.35 -8.27 -13.09
C GLN A 22 6.94 -7.85 -12.70
N SER A 23 6.26 -8.69 -11.91
CA SER A 23 5.01 -8.29 -11.28
C SER A 23 5.36 -7.08 -10.42
N ALA A 24 5.17 -5.89 -10.96
CA ALA A 24 5.24 -4.67 -10.19
C ALA A 24 4.22 -4.90 -9.08
N ILE A 25 4.73 -5.15 -7.87
CA ILE A 25 3.91 -5.23 -6.67
C ILE A 25 3.20 -3.90 -6.66
N LYS A 26 1.92 -3.90 -7.06
CA LYS A 26 1.09 -2.70 -7.01
C LYS A 26 0.94 -2.38 -5.54
N SER A 27 1.88 -1.62 -4.99
CA SER A 27 1.78 -1.06 -3.65
C SER A 27 0.52 -0.22 -3.67
N ARG A 28 -0.54 -0.75 -3.07
CA ARG A 28 -1.82 -0.05 -2.98
C ARG A 28 -1.56 1.19 -2.13
N ILE A 29 -1.50 2.36 -2.77
CA ILE A 29 -1.27 3.62 -2.08
C ILE A 29 -2.52 3.88 -1.21
N ARG A 30 -2.33 3.99 0.10
CA ARG A 30 -3.38 4.31 1.07
C ARG A 30 -2.94 5.51 1.89
N GLY A 31 -3.89 6.37 2.28
CA GLY A 31 -3.60 7.55 3.09
C GLY A 31 -2.88 8.66 2.32
N VAL A 32 -3.19 8.86 1.04
CA VAL A 32 -2.64 9.98 0.26
C VAL A 32 -3.43 11.24 0.56
N VAL A 33 -2.72 12.34 0.82
CA VAL A 33 -3.31 13.67 0.87
C VAL A 33 -2.66 14.52 -0.23
N PHE A 34 -3.47 15.20 -1.02
CA PHE A 34 -2.97 16.19 -1.96
C PHE A 34 -3.04 17.56 -1.27
N ASP A 35 -1.92 18.26 -1.25
CA ASP A 35 -1.90 19.67 -0.87
C ASP A 35 -2.61 20.52 -1.95
N MET A 36 -2.93 21.77 -1.65
CA MET A 36 -3.69 22.66 -2.53
C MET A 36 -3.01 22.94 -3.88
N ASP A 37 -1.69 22.78 -3.96
CA ASP A 37 -0.88 22.92 -5.18
C ASP A 37 -0.80 21.62 -6.02
N GLY A 38 -1.46 20.55 -5.56
CA GLY A 38 -1.41 19.23 -6.20
C GLY A 38 -0.20 18.39 -5.81
N THR A 39 0.62 18.83 -4.85
CA THR A 39 1.73 18.04 -4.32
C THR A 39 1.20 16.85 -3.53
N LEU A 40 1.71 15.67 -3.87
CA LEU A 40 1.45 14.43 -3.14
C LEU A 40 2.13 14.51 -1.78
N THR A 41 1.35 14.61 -0.71
CA THR A 41 1.86 14.55 0.66
C THR A 41 1.54 13.18 1.26
N VAL A 42 2.52 12.65 1.97
CA VAL A 42 2.32 11.50 2.85
C VAL A 42 2.05 12.10 4.24
N PRO A 43 0.88 11.86 4.84
CA PRO A 43 0.62 12.30 6.21
C PRO A 43 1.71 11.75 7.12
N VAL A 44 2.26 12.62 7.97
CA VAL A 44 3.38 12.31 8.88
C VAL A 44 2.90 11.52 10.11
N ILE A 45 1.66 11.04 10.10
CA ILE A 45 1.03 10.29 11.19
C ILE A 45 1.46 8.82 11.12
N ASP A 46 2.14 8.34 12.17
CA ASP A 46 2.41 6.92 12.39
C ASP A 46 1.16 6.25 13.00
N PHE A 47 0.24 5.82 12.13
CA PHE A 47 -0.97 5.11 12.55
C PHE A 47 -0.69 3.86 13.40
N PRO A 48 0.28 2.98 13.07
CA PRO A 48 0.67 1.88 13.95
C PRO A 48 1.06 2.32 15.38
N ALA A 49 1.83 3.39 15.53
CA ALA A 49 2.19 3.91 16.85
C ALA A 49 0.98 4.47 17.60
N MET A 50 0.14 5.25 16.91
CA MET A 50 -1.11 5.79 17.46
C MET A 50 -2.05 4.67 17.93
N TYR A 51 -2.28 3.63 17.11
CA TYR A 51 -3.13 2.49 17.48
C TYR A 51 -2.57 1.72 18.67
N LYS A 52 -1.24 1.54 18.77
CA LYS A 52 -0.61 0.90 19.94
C LYS A 52 -0.75 1.75 21.20
N ALA A 53 -0.72 3.08 21.09
CA ALA A 53 -0.91 3.98 22.21
C ALA A 53 -2.37 3.92 22.74
N ILE A 54 -3.36 3.83 21.85
CA ILE A 54 -4.79 3.75 22.20
C ILE A 54 -5.17 2.36 22.74
N LEU A 55 -4.81 1.29 22.04
CA LEU A 55 -5.26 -0.08 22.33
C LEU A 55 -4.35 -0.82 23.32
N GLY A 56 -3.09 -0.39 23.44
CA GLY A 56 -2.01 -1.16 24.04
C GLY A 56 -1.39 -2.14 23.03
N LYS A 57 -0.10 -2.48 23.24
CA LYS A 57 0.69 -3.31 22.32
C LYS A 57 0.06 -4.69 22.07
N ASP A 58 -0.38 -5.37 23.12
CA ASP A 58 -0.87 -6.74 23.01
C ASP A 58 -2.21 -6.82 22.25
N ARG A 59 -3.13 -5.90 22.57
CA ARG A 59 -4.44 -5.83 21.88
C ARG A 59 -4.33 -5.36 20.45
N TYR A 60 -3.37 -4.48 20.15
CA TYR A 60 -3.13 -4.04 18.77
C TYR A 60 -2.89 -5.23 17.83
N PHE A 61 -2.03 -6.17 18.22
CA PHE A 61 -1.74 -7.34 17.38
C PHE A 61 -2.95 -8.26 17.23
N SER A 62 -3.73 -8.48 18.29
CA SER A 62 -4.93 -9.31 18.18
C SER A 62 -5.98 -8.68 17.26
N VAL A 63 -6.17 -7.36 17.32
CA VAL A 63 -7.16 -6.66 16.50
C VAL A 63 -6.73 -6.65 15.03
N ILE A 64 -5.46 -6.33 14.73
CA ILE A 64 -4.93 -6.39 13.35
C ILE A 64 -5.07 -7.79 12.75
N ALA A 65 -4.76 -8.84 13.52
CA ALA A 65 -4.87 -10.22 13.06
C ALA A 65 -6.31 -10.60 12.69
N SER A 66 -7.30 -10.03 13.39
CA SER A 66 -8.73 -10.24 13.11
C SER A 66 -9.31 -9.33 12.02
N SER A 67 -8.56 -8.33 11.54
CA SER A 67 -9.07 -7.28 10.65
C SER A 67 -8.23 -7.15 9.37
N PRO A 68 -8.46 -7.99 8.35
CA PRO A 68 -7.67 -8.00 7.10
C PRO A 68 -7.81 -6.71 6.28
N SER A 69 -8.87 -5.93 6.50
CA SER A 69 -9.13 -4.65 5.82
C SER A 69 -8.45 -3.43 6.46
N GLY A 70 -7.97 -3.58 7.71
CA GLY A 70 -7.50 -2.49 8.56
C GLY A 70 -8.44 -2.23 9.75
N ILE A 71 -7.99 -1.38 10.68
CA ILE A 71 -8.75 -0.98 11.87
C ILE A 71 -9.36 0.40 11.63
N ASP A 72 -10.66 0.53 11.82
CA ASP A 72 -11.30 1.82 12.06
C ASP A 72 -11.25 2.10 13.56
N ILE A 73 -10.29 2.92 13.98
CA ILE A 73 -10.06 3.15 15.41
C ILE A 73 -11.20 3.92 16.06
N LEU A 74 -11.86 4.82 15.32
CA LEU A 74 -12.95 5.65 15.85
C LEU A 74 -14.17 4.79 16.13
N GLN A 75 -14.52 3.91 15.19
CA GLN A 75 -15.58 2.93 15.39
C GLN A 75 -15.25 1.97 16.54
N HIS A 76 -13.98 1.63 16.74
CA HIS A 76 -13.56 0.71 17.80
C HIS A 76 -13.68 1.31 19.21
N ILE A 77 -13.43 2.61 19.37
CA ILE A 77 -13.49 3.30 20.67
C ILE A 77 -14.89 3.88 20.98
N GLU A 78 -15.81 3.91 20.01
CA GLU A 78 -17.16 4.47 20.16
C GLU A 78 -17.93 3.88 21.36
N GLN A 79 -17.75 2.59 21.62
CA GLN A 79 -18.47 1.86 22.68
C GLN A 79 -17.70 1.79 24.01
N TRP A 80 -16.57 2.49 24.13
CA TRP A 80 -15.79 2.50 25.37
C TRP A 80 -16.47 3.36 26.44
N SER A 81 -16.11 3.14 27.70
CA SER A 81 -16.51 4.04 28.79
C SER A 81 -16.02 5.47 28.50
N PRO A 82 -16.78 6.52 28.85
CA PRO A 82 -16.46 7.91 28.52
C PRO A 82 -15.01 8.32 28.83
N ASP A 83 -14.49 7.97 30.02
CA ASP A 83 -13.12 8.30 30.42
C ASP A 83 -12.05 7.68 29.49
N LYS A 84 -12.30 6.46 29.01
CA LYS A 84 -11.38 5.77 28.08
C LYS A 84 -11.47 6.34 26.68
N GLN A 85 -12.68 6.72 26.26
CA GLN A 85 -12.89 7.34 24.97
C GLN A 85 -12.22 8.73 24.92
N GLN A 86 -12.39 9.53 25.99
CA GLN A 86 -11.72 10.82 26.15
C GLN A 86 -10.20 10.68 26.07
N LYS A 87 -9.61 9.75 26.84
CA LYS A 87 -8.18 9.47 26.78
C LYS A 87 -7.71 9.03 25.40
N ALA A 88 -8.51 8.24 24.68
CA ALA A 88 -8.18 7.84 23.31
C ALA A 88 -8.17 9.04 22.36
N TYR A 89 -9.13 9.97 22.48
CA TYR A 89 -9.14 11.20 21.69
C TYR A 89 -7.96 12.13 22.01
N GLU A 90 -7.55 12.23 23.27
CA GLU A 90 -6.34 12.95 23.67
C GLU A 90 -5.10 12.37 22.98
N ILE A 91 -4.95 11.04 22.98
CA ILE A 91 -3.86 10.37 22.26
C ILE A 91 -3.92 10.64 20.76
N ILE A 92 -5.11 10.63 20.14
CA ILE A 92 -5.25 10.93 18.70
C ILE A 92 -4.82 12.36 18.39
N ALA A 93 -5.14 13.32 19.26
CA ALA A 93 -4.80 14.72 19.07
C ALA A 93 -3.30 15.01 19.22
N ASP A 94 -2.57 14.17 19.96
CA ASP A 94 -1.12 14.28 20.15
C ASP A 94 -0.29 13.72 18.98
N PHE A 95 -0.92 13.03 18.02
CA PHE A 95 -0.30 12.44 16.83
C PHE A 95 -0.62 13.21 15.55
#